data_AF-A0A7W7S4W7-F1
#
_entry.id   AF-A0A7W7S4W7-F1
#
_cell.length_a   1.000
_cell.length_b   1.000
_cell.length_c   1.000
_cell.angle_alpha   90.00
_cell.angle_beta   90.00
_cell.angle_gamma   90.00
#
_symmetry.space_group_name_H-M   'P 1'
#
loop_
_entity.id
_entity.type
_entity.pdbx_description
1 polymer ?
#
loop_
_entity_poly.entity_id
_entity_poly.type
_entity_poly.pdbx_seq_one_letter_code
_entity_poly.pdbx_strand_id
1 'polypeptide(L)' 'MTDEDVRAAALQYVRKLSGFRSPSARNAEAFDRAVDAVAAATQVLLRDLHVPQTSRRP' A
#
# COMPACT_ATOMS: atom_id res chain seq x y z
N MET A 1 1.27 12.83 3.79
CA MET A 1 1.53 11.52 3.13
C MET A 1 1.04 11.64 1.70
N THR A 2 1.87 11.33 0.70
CA THR A 2 1.47 11.42 -0.72
C THR A 2 0.81 10.12 -1.19
N ASP A 3 0.11 10.14 -2.33
CA ASP A 3 -0.47 8.94 -2.94
C ASP A 3 0.60 7.90 -3.30
N GLU A 4 1.78 8.36 -3.72
CA GLU A 4 2.91 7.48 -3.99
C GLU A 4 3.42 6.81 -2.70
N ASP A 5 3.50 7.56 -1.58
CA ASP A 5 3.85 6.97 -0.28
C ASP A 5 2.83 5.92 0.16
N VAL A 6 1.54 6.16 -0.08
CA VAL A 6 0.46 5.20 0.21
C VAL A 6 0.63 3.94 -0.61
N ARG A 7 0.83 4.09 -1.93
CA ARG A 7 0.99 2.95 -2.84
C ARG A 7 2.25 2.16 -2.55
N ALA A 8 3.35 2.84 -2.25
CA ALA A 8 4.60 2.21 -1.83
C ALA A 8 4.41 1.43 -0.52
N ALA A 9 3.69 1.96 0.46
CA ALA A 9 3.37 1.25 1.70
C ALA A 9 2.48 0.02 1.45
N ALA A 10 1.46 0.17 0.61
CA ALA A 10 0.59 -0.94 0.19
C ALA A 10 1.40 -2.06 -0.51
N LEU A 11 2.32 -1.70 -1.41
CA LEU A 11 3.23 -2.64 -2.06
C LEU A 11 4.05 -3.42 -1.02
N GLN A 12 4.63 -2.76 -0.03
CA GLN A 12 5.41 -3.43 1.02
C GLN A 12 4.53 -4.36 1.87
N TYR A 13 3.30 -3.96 2.19
CA TYR A 13 2.34 -4.79 2.90
C TYR A 13 2.00 -6.08 2.13
N VAL A 14 1.65 -5.95 0.84
CA VAL A 14 1.30 -7.09 -0.01
C VAL A 14 2.49 -8.02 -0.21
N ARG A 15 3.71 -7.49 -0.41
CA ARG A 15 4.95 -8.30 -0.45
C ARG A 15 5.13 -9.12 0.81
N LYS A 16 4.97 -8.48 1.97
CA LYS A 16 5.14 -9.12 3.28
C LYS A 16 4.16 -10.28 3.47
N LEU A 17 2.89 -10.08 3.13
CA LEU A 17 1.85 -11.09 3.37
C LEU A 17 1.80 -12.20 2.33
N SER A 18 2.06 -11.87 1.06
CA SER A 18 2.09 -12.87 -0.02
C SER A 18 3.36 -13.72 -0.01
N GLY A 19 4.44 -13.25 0.63
CA GLY A 19 5.77 -13.86 0.56
C GLY A 19 6.49 -13.60 -0.76
N PHE A 20 5.88 -12.88 -1.71
CA PHE A 20 6.50 -12.53 -2.99
C PHE A 20 7.28 -11.23 -2.87
N ARG A 21 8.58 -11.27 -3.19
CA ARG A 21 9.35 -10.04 -3.47
C ARG A 21 9.01 -9.49 -4.85
N SER A 22 8.79 -10.40 -5.80
CA SER A 22 8.31 -10.14 -7.15
C SER A 22 7.30 -11.24 -7.50
N PRO A 23 6.07 -10.90 -7.93
CA PRO A 23 5.11 -11.91 -8.36
C PRO A 23 5.57 -12.60 -9.66
N SER A 24 5.15 -13.84 -9.87
CA SER A 24 5.27 -14.50 -11.18
C SER A 24 4.29 -13.88 -12.18
N ALA A 25 4.50 -14.10 -13.49
CA ALA A 25 3.59 -13.59 -14.53
C ALA A 25 2.12 -14.00 -14.30
N ARG A 26 1.89 -15.23 -13.79
CA ARG A 26 0.55 -15.73 -13.45
C ARG A 26 -0.10 -14.94 -12.31
N ASN A 27 0.68 -14.47 -11.35
CA ASN A 27 0.17 -13.81 -10.15
C ASN A 27 0.25 -12.28 -10.23
N ALA A 28 0.88 -11.72 -11.26
CA ALA A 28 1.13 -10.29 -11.39
C ALA A 28 -0.17 -9.48 -11.28
N GLU A 29 -1.19 -9.85 -12.05
CA GLU A 29 -2.46 -9.12 -12.04
C GLU A 29 -3.16 -9.17 -10.67
N ALA A 30 -3.16 -10.35 -10.02
CA ALA A 30 -3.75 -10.48 -8.69
C ALA A 30 -2.96 -9.71 -7.62
N PHE A 31 -1.64 -9.67 -7.76
CA PHE A 31 -0.75 -8.93 -6.88
C PHE A 31 -0.96 -7.42 -7.03
N ASP A 32 -1.01 -6.91 -8.25
CA ASP A 32 -1.21 -5.48 -8.54
C ASP A 32 -2.58 -5.02 -8.05
N ARG A 33 -3.65 -5.80 -8.31
CA ARG A 33 -4.99 -5.50 -7.78
C ARG A 33 -5.00 -5.44 -6.25
N ALA A 34 -4.27 -6.32 -5.56
CA ALA A 34 -4.19 -6.29 -4.11
C ALA A 34 -3.47 -5.02 -3.60
N VAL A 35 -2.40 -4.59 -4.28
CA VAL A 35 -1.70 -3.34 -3.96
C VAL A 35 -2.64 -2.14 -4.12
N ASP A 36 -3.34 -2.05 -5.23
CA ASP A 36 -4.24 -0.94 -5.52
C ASP A 36 -5.43 -0.90 -4.54
N ALA A 37 -6.00 -2.07 -4.19
CA ALA A 37 -7.09 -2.16 -3.21
C ALA A 37 -6.66 -1.70 -1.81
N VAL A 38 -5.47 -2.10 -1.36
CA VAL A 38 -4.93 -1.66 -0.06
C VAL A 38 -4.62 -0.16 -0.07
N ALA A 39 -4.07 0.36 -1.18
CA ALA A 39 -3.80 1.78 -1.32
C ALA A 39 -5.10 2.61 -1.26
N ALA A 40 -6.15 2.21 -1.98
CA ALA A 40 -7.44 2.88 -1.97
C ALA A 40 -8.09 2.85 -0.57
N ALA A 41 -8.06 1.71 0.12
CA ALA A 41 -8.57 1.62 1.49
C ALA A 41 -7.80 2.54 2.45
N THR A 42 -6.49 2.67 2.27
CA THR A 42 -5.65 3.55 3.08
C THR A 42 -5.93 5.03 2.80
N GLN A 43 -6.21 5.40 1.55
CA GLN A 43 -6.62 6.78 1.22
C GLN A 43 -7.95 7.14 1.88
N VAL A 44 -8.93 6.23 1.88
CA VAL A 44 -10.21 6.42 2.60
C VAL A 44 -9.95 6.60 4.10
N LEU A 45 -9.12 5.74 4.70
CA LEU A 45 -8.72 5.84 6.10
C LEU A 45 -8.14 7.22 6.43
N LEU A 46 -7.19 7.71 5.62
CA LEU A 46 -6.50 8.98 5.86
C LEU A 46 -7.37 10.21 5.63
N ARG A 47 -8.38 10.10 4.76
CA ARG A 47 -9.37 11.16 4.57
C ARG A 47 -10.33 11.22 5.76
N ASP A 48 -10.77 10.07 6.25
CA ASP A 48 -11.87 9.99 7.21
C ASP A 48 -11.37 10.09 8.66
N LEU A 49 -10.13 9.66 8.93
CA LEU A 49 -9.49 9.82 10.22
C LEU A 49 -8.55 11.03 10.19
N HIS A 50 -8.70 11.92 11.17
CA HIS A 50 -7.69 12.94 11.49
C HIS A 50 -6.48 12.28 12.14
N VAL A 51 -5.79 11.40 11.42
CA VAL A 51 -4.57 10.76 11.91
C VAL A 51 -3.50 11.86 11.97
N PRO A 52 -2.92 12.16 13.15
CA PRO A 52 -1.80 13.06 13.23
C PRO A 52 -0.75 12.55 12.25
N GLN A 53 -0.32 13.40 11.31
CA GLN A 53 0.82 13.08 10.48
C GLN A 53 1.99 12.94 11.45
N THR A 54 2.36 11.71 11.82
CA THR A 54 3.64 11.48 12.50
C THR A 54 4.70 11.86 11.47
N SER A 55 5.13 13.11 11.55
CA SER A 55 6.26 13.61 10.79
C SER A 55 7.43 12.68 11.07
N ARG A 56 7.91 12.00 10.04
CA ARG A 56 9.18 11.29 10.07
C ARG A 56 10.23 12.34 10.46
N ARG A 57 10.62 12.34 11.73
CA ARG A 57 11.57 13.30 12.31
C ARG A 57 12.89 13.17 11.53
N PRO A 58 13.54 14.29 11.14
CA PRO A 58 14.80 14.27 10.40
C PRO A 58 15.91 13.52 11.16
#